data_AF-A0A1I1KHV9-F1
#
_entry.id   AF-A0A1I1KHV9-F1
#
_cell.length_a   1.000
_cell.length_b   1.000
_cell.length_c   1.000
_cell.angle_alpha   90.00
_cell.angle_beta   90.00
_cell.angle_gamma   90.00
#
_symmetry.space_group_name_H-M   'P 1'
#
loop_
_entity.id
_entity.type
_entity.pdbx_description
1 polymer ?
#
loop_
_entity_poly.entity_id
_entity_poly.type
_entity_poly.pdbx_seq_one_letter_code
_entity_poly.pdbx_strand_id
1 'polypeptide(L)'
;MSAADEGRSLGTLVATARNEAGALMRDEIALIKADLQRDAKLRTIPMLALLTAGLLALFAFLALTLGLAYWLHAWWGVPLAIAFTITGGLYLLLAGALVAFAGRAFKTMPKADVTASVKESVSAVLTALKAHPDGSGGAGR
;
A
#
# COMPACT_ATOMS: atom_id res chain seq x y z
N MET A 1 -31.69 47.85 -25.76
CA MET A 1 -30.36 47.20 -25.82
C MET A 1 -30.56 45.81 -26.39
N SER A 2 -29.70 45.37 -27.31
CA SER A 2 -29.96 44.23 -28.19
C SER A 2 -29.52 42.92 -27.54
N ALA A 3 -30.29 41.84 -27.73
CA ALA A 3 -30.11 40.49 -27.16
C ALA A 3 -28.70 39.86 -27.34
N ALA A 4 -27.85 40.46 -28.16
CA ALA A 4 -26.43 40.12 -28.29
C ALA A 4 -25.58 40.53 -27.06
N ASP A 5 -26.02 41.53 -26.28
CA ASP A 5 -25.35 42.03 -25.08
C ASP A 5 -25.65 41.15 -23.86
N GLU A 6 -26.90 40.69 -23.69
CA GLU A 6 -27.25 39.67 -22.69
C GLU A 6 -26.58 38.31 -22.93
N GLY A 7 -26.43 37.88 -24.19
CA GLY A 7 -25.70 36.65 -24.53
C GLY A 7 -24.20 36.74 -24.22
N ARG A 8 -23.61 37.94 -24.34
CA ARG A 8 -22.22 38.21 -23.95
C ARG A 8 -22.05 38.26 -22.43
N SER A 9 -23.02 38.79 -21.68
CA SER A 9 -22.95 38.87 -20.21
C SER A 9 -23.15 37.50 -19.54
N LEU A 10 -24.07 36.65 -20.02
CA LEU A 10 -24.25 35.28 -19.54
C LEU A 10 -23.04 34.39 -19.86
N GLY A 11 -22.47 34.54 -21.05
CA GLY A 11 -21.20 33.90 -21.41
C GLY A 11 -20.06 34.32 -20.48
N THR A 12 -20.07 35.57 -20.01
CA THR A 12 -19.08 36.09 -19.06
C THR A 12 -19.31 35.55 -17.64
N LEU A 13 -20.56 35.46 -17.16
CA LEU A 13 -20.90 34.87 -15.86
C LEU A 13 -20.53 33.38 -15.78
N VAL A 14 -20.85 32.61 -16.82
CA VAL A 14 -20.50 31.18 -16.90
C VAL A 14 -18.99 30.99 -17.02
N ALA A 15 -18.31 31.83 -17.81
CA ALA A 15 -16.85 31.79 -17.92
C ALA A 15 -16.17 32.11 -16.58
N THR A 16 -16.66 33.09 -15.83
CA THR A 16 -16.16 33.46 -14.50
C THR A 16 -16.42 32.35 -13.48
N ALA A 17 -17.65 31.82 -13.41
CA ALA A 17 -18.00 30.73 -12.50
C ALA A 17 -17.17 29.45 -12.77
N ARG A 18 -16.91 29.11 -14.04
CA ARG A 18 -16.02 28.01 -14.41
C ARG A 18 -14.58 28.25 -13.96
N ASN A 19 -14.10 29.49 -14.07
CA ASN A 19 -12.75 29.84 -13.64
C ASN A 19 -12.57 29.75 -12.12
N GLU A 20 -13.58 30.20 -11.36
CA GLU A 20 -13.61 30.10 -9.89
C GLU A 20 -13.71 28.65 -9.42
N ALA A 21 -14.60 27.85 -10.03
CA ALA A 21 -14.69 26.42 -9.77
C ALA A 21 -13.37 25.70 -10.08
N GLY A 22 -12.70 26.09 -11.18
CA GLY A 22 -11.38 25.59 -11.52
C GLY A 22 -10.29 26.02 -10.53
N ALA A 23 -10.40 27.22 -9.94
CA ALA A 23 -9.45 27.71 -8.94
C ALA A 23 -9.54 26.90 -7.64
N LEU A 24 -10.76 26.69 -7.14
CA LEU A 24 -10.99 25.89 -5.94
C LEU A 24 -10.51 24.44 -6.11
N MET A 25 -10.73 23.85 -7.29
CA MET A 25 -10.30 22.49 -7.57
C MET A 25 -8.76 22.36 -7.65
N ARG A 26 -8.07 23.38 -8.14
CA ARG A 26 -6.59 23.42 -8.13
C ARG A 26 -6.04 23.50 -6.70
N ASP A 27 -6.71 24.22 -5.82
CA ASP A 27 -6.31 24.32 -4.41
C ASP A 27 -6.48 22.99 -3.68
N GLU A 28 -7.58 22.27 -3.93
CA GLU A 28 -7.79 20.93 -3.37
C GLU A 28 -6.76 19.91 -3.88
N ILE A 29 -6.42 19.97 -5.18
CA ILE A 29 -5.36 19.14 -5.76
C ILE A 29 -3.99 19.48 -5.15
N ALA A 30 -3.71 20.77 -4.91
CA ALA A 30 -2.47 21.19 -4.26
C ALA A 30 -2.39 20.66 -2.82
N LEU A 31 -3.51 20.67 -2.10
CA LEU A 31 -3.62 20.12 -0.76
C LEU A 31 -3.41 18.60 -0.75
N ILE A 32 -4.13 17.86 -1.59
CA ILE A 32 -3.99 16.40 -1.73
C ILE A 32 -2.56 16.03 -2.15
N LYS A 33 -1.94 16.82 -3.03
CA LYS A 33 -0.55 16.59 -3.44
C LYS A 33 0.42 16.81 -2.28
N ALA A 34 0.20 17.85 -1.46
CA ALA A 34 1.00 18.09 -0.26
C ALA A 34 0.81 16.96 0.77
N ASP A 35 -0.41 16.45 0.91
CA ASP A 35 -0.71 15.33 1.81
C ASP A 35 -0.07 14.02 1.33
N LEU A 36 -0.20 13.71 0.03
CA LEU A 36 0.48 12.57 -0.58
C LEU A 36 2.00 12.65 -0.45
N GLN A 37 2.58 13.86 -0.57
CA GLN A 37 4.02 14.06 -0.35
C GLN A 37 4.41 13.86 1.12
N ARG A 38 3.58 14.29 2.08
CA ARG A 38 3.78 14.03 3.51
C ARG A 38 3.72 12.53 3.80
N ASP A 39 2.71 11.85 3.29
CA ASP A 39 2.54 10.40 3.43
C ASP A 39 3.68 9.62 2.78
N ALA A 40 4.10 10.03 1.59
CA ALA A 40 5.26 9.44 0.91
C ALA A 40 6.52 9.59 1.76
N LYS A 41 6.76 10.78 2.33
CA LYS A 41 7.93 11.03 3.19
C LYS A 41 7.90 10.20 4.48
N LEU A 42 6.72 10.01 5.07
CA LEU A 42 6.55 9.16 6.25
C LEU A 42 6.69 7.67 5.93
N ARG A 43 6.31 7.24 4.72
CA ARG A 43 6.44 5.85 4.26
C ARG A 43 7.85 5.50 3.77
N THR A 44 8.62 6.46 3.25
CA THR A 44 9.97 6.19 2.72
C THR A 44 10.99 5.86 3.80
N ILE A 45 10.92 6.53 4.95
CA ILE A 45 11.82 6.31 6.10
C ILE A 45 11.75 4.85 6.61
N PRO A 46 10.58 4.30 6.98
CA PRO A 46 10.49 2.92 7.43
C PRO A 46 10.78 1.93 6.32
N MET A 47 10.46 2.24 5.05
CA MET A 47 10.81 1.38 3.92
C MET A 47 12.32 1.23 3.78
N LEU A 48 13.07 2.33 3.85
CA LEU A 48 14.53 2.28 3.78
C LEU A 48 15.11 1.53 4.98
N ALA A 49 14.60 1.80 6.18
CA ALA A 49 15.00 1.08 7.39
C ALA A 49 14.71 -0.43 7.31
N LEU A 50 13.59 -0.83 6.72
CA LEU A 50 13.25 -2.23 6.54
C LEU A 50 14.17 -2.91 5.50
N LEU A 51 14.50 -2.22 4.42
CA LEU A 51 15.45 -2.72 3.42
C LEU A 51 16.85 -2.89 4.01
N THR A 52 17.34 -1.91 4.76
CA THR A 52 18.66 -2.00 5.41
C THR A 52 18.67 -3.07 6.49
N ALA A 53 17.64 -3.12 7.35
CA ALA A 53 17.50 -4.18 8.34
C ALA A 53 17.42 -5.57 7.70
N GLY A 54 16.67 -5.72 6.61
CA GLY A 54 16.57 -6.97 5.85
C GLY A 54 17.92 -7.38 5.27
N LEU A 55 18.69 -6.45 4.72
CA LEU A 55 20.03 -6.71 4.21
C LEU A 55 21.00 -7.12 5.32
N LEU A 56 21.00 -6.39 6.45
CA LEU A 56 21.82 -6.73 7.62
C LEU A 56 21.44 -8.09 8.20
N ALA A 57 20.14 -8.39 8.28
CA ALA A 57 19.65 -9.68 8.74
C ALA A 57 20.11 -10.82 7.83
N LEU A 58 20.16 -10.61 6.50
CA LEU A 58 20.69 -11.59 5.56
C LEU A 58 22.19 -11.86 5.79
N PHE A 59 23.00 -10.81 5.96
CA PHE A 59 24.42 -10.95 6.28
C PHE A 59 24.63 -11.64 7.63
N ALA A 60 23.88 -11.24 8.65
CA ALA A 60 23.93 -11.85 9.97
C ALA A 60 23.52 -13.32 9.92
N PHE A 61 22.47 -13.67 9.16
CA PHE A 61 22.03 -15.06 9.00
C PHE A 61 23.10 -15.95 8.36
N LEU A 62 23.79 -15.44 7.33
CA LEU A 62 24.90 -16.16 6.71
C LEU A 62 26.07 -16.36 7.69
N ALA A 63 26.45 -15.31 8.41
CA ALA A 63 27.50 -15.38 9.42
C ALA A 63 27.13 -16.33 10.57
N LEU A 64 25.89 -16.28 11.06
CA LEU A 64 25.37 -17.18 12.10
C LEU A 64 25.33 -18.63 11.64
N THR A 65 25.04 -18.89 10.37
CA THR A 65 25.09 -20.25 9.81
C THR A 65 26.48 -20.86 9.91
N LEU A 66 27.50 -20.10 9.50
CA LEU A 66 28.89 -20.53 9.64
C LEU A 66 29.29 -20.65 11.11
N GLY A 67 28.95 -19.64 11.92
CA GLY A 67 29.25 -19.60 13.34
C GLY A 67 28.66 -20.79 14.10
N LEU A 68 27.41 -21.16 13.82
CA LEU A 68 26.74 -22.29 14.47
C LEU A 68 27.38 -23.62 14.09
N ALA A 69 27.74 -23.80 12.81
CA ALA A 69 28.45 -24.99 12.35
C ALA A 69 29.85 -25.10 12.99
N TYR A 70 30.62 -24.01 13.04
CA TYR A 70 31.92 -23.99 13.70
C TYR A 70 31.82 -24.18 15.22
N TRP A 71 30.81 -23.60 15.85
CA TRP A 71 30.55 -23.79 17.27
C TRP A 71 30.26 -25.26 17.59
N LEU A 72 29.42 -25.90 16.77
CA LEU A 72 29.09 -27.31 16.95
C LEU A 72 30.30 -28.23 16.69
N HIS A 73 31.12 -27.90 15.69
CA HIS A 73 32.39 -28.58 15.45
C HIS A 73 33.34 -28.45 16.65
N ALA A 74 33.52 -27.24 17.18
CA ALA A 74 34.44 -26.97 18.28
C ALA A 74 33.99 -27.58 19.61
N TRP A 75 32.68 -27.59 19.89
CA TRP A 75 32.14 -28.09 21.15
C TRP A 75 32.02 -29.61 21.18
N TRP A 76 31.59 -30.21 20.07
CA TRP A 76 31.31 -31.65 19.99
C TRP A 76 32.42 -32.46 19.31
N GLY A 77 33.42 -31.80 18.72
CA GLY A 77 34.51 -32.44 17.97
C GLY A 77 34.07 -33.14 16.68
N VAL A 78 32.85 -32.90 16.22
CA VAL A 78 32.27 -33.57 15.04
C VAL A 78 32.86 -33.03 13.75
N PRO A 79 33.07 -33.85 12.69
CA PRO A 79 33.57 -33.35 11.40
C PRO A 79 32.73 -32.20 10.84
N LEU A 80 33.36 -31.27 10.11
CA LEU A 80 32.69 -30.08 9.57
C LEU A 80 31.44 -30.43 8.74
N ALA A 81 31.52 -31.48 7.93
CA ALA A 81 30.39 -31.95 7.10
C ALA A 81 29.16 -32.32 7.95
N ILE A 82 29.37 -32.99 9.08
CA ILE A 82 28.30 -33.36 10.01
C ILE A 82 27.74 -32.11 10.68
N ALA A 83 28.61 -31.19 11.11
CA ALA A 83 28.20 -29.94 11.75
C ALA A 83 27.34 -29.06 10.84
N PHE A 84 27.71 -28.93 9.56
CA PHE A 84 26.91 -28.23 8.54
C PHE A 84 25.58 -28.92 8.28
N THR A 85 25.56 -30.24 8.27
CA THR A 85 24.32 -31.02 8.07
C THR A 85 23.35 -30.83 9.23
N ILE A 86 23.84 -30.85 10.48
CA ILE A 86 23.00 -30.61 11.67
C ILE A 86 22.48 -29.17 11.68
N THR A 87 23.34 -28.19 11.39
CA THR A 87 22.96 -26.78 11.32
C THR A 87 21.88 -26.54 10.26
N GLY A 88 22.06 -27.10 9.06
CA GLY A 88 21.04 -27.06 8.00
C GLY A 88 19.74 -27.76 8.39
N GLY A 89 19.84 -28.92 9.04
CA GLY A 89 18.69 -29.64 9.58
C GLY A 89 17.91 -28.82 10.61
N LEU A 90 18.59 -28.10 11.49
CA LEU A 90 17.95 -27.22 12.47
C LEU A 90 17.17 -26.08 11.79
N TYR A 91 17.73 -25.47 10.74
CA TYR A 91 17.01 -24.44 9.97
C TYR A 91 15.81 -25.00 9.21
N LEU A 92 15.88 -26.22 8.68
CA LEU A 92 14.73 -26.87 8.06
C LEU A 92 13.61 -27.16 9.07
N LEU A 93 13.97 -27.61 10.27
CA LEU A 93 13.00 -27.80 11.36
C LEU A 93 12.36 -26.47 11.77
N LEU A 94 13.16 -25.42 11.92
CA LEU A 94 12.67 -24.08 12.22
C LEU A 94 11.72 -23.58 11.12
N ALA A 95 12.11 -23.69 9.85
CA ALA A 95 11.27 -23.32 8.72
C ALA A 95 9.95 -24.10 8.70
N GLY A 96 9.99 -25.42 8.93
CA GLY A 96 8.79 -26.24 9.03
C GLY A 96 7.87 -25.81 10.18
N ALA A 97 8.43 -25.48 11.34
CA ALA A 97 7.67 -24.97 12.48
C ALA A 97 7.01 -23.62 12.19
N LEU A 98 7.73 -22.68 11.56
CA LEU A 98 7.19 -21.39 11.13
C LEU A 98 6.06 -21.55 10.10
N VAL A 99 6.22 -22.43 9.11
CA VAL A 99 5.16 -22.73 8.13
C VAL A 99 3.94 -23.35 8.82
N ALA A 100 4.14 -24.29 9.74
CA ALA A 100 3.05 -24.90 10.50
C ALA A 100 2.31 -23.88 11.39
N PHE A 101 3.06 -22.97 12.03
CA PHE A 101 2.51 -21.89 12.83
C PHE A 101 1.74 -20.87 11.99
N ALA A 102 2.32 -20.41 10.89
CA ALA A 102 1.66 -19.51 9.94
C ALA A 102 0.38 -20.15 9.38
N GLY A 103 0.43 -21.43 9.00
CA GLY A 103 -0.75 -22.18 8.55
C GLY A 103 -1.86 -22.28 9.60
N ARG A 104 -1.54 -22.25 10.89
CA ARG A 104 -2.54 -22.14 11.97
C ARG A 104 -3.08 -20.72 12.10
N ALA A 105 -2.22 -19.71 12.01
CA ALA A 105 -2.61 -18.30 12.08
C ALA A 105 -3.54 -17.90 10.92
N PHE A 106 -3.27 -18.38 9.70
CA PHE A 106 -4.14 -18.16 8.55
C PHE A 106 -5.50 -18.87 8.64
N LYS A 107 -5.59 -19.98 9.38
CA LYS A 107 -6.88 -20.64 9.65
C LYS A 107 -7.77 -19.86 10.62
N THR A 108 -7.16 -19.07 11.50
CA THR A 108 -7.88 -18.26 12.50
C THR A 108 -8.25 -16.87 12.02
N MET A 109 -7.66 -16.39 10.91
CA MET A 109 -8.06 -15.13 10.32
C MET A 109 -9.39 -15.30 9.56
N PRO A 110 -10.38 -14.41 9.75
CA PRO A 110 -11.52 -14.33 8.85
C PRO A 110 -10.98 -14.24 7.43
N LYS A 111 -11.53 -15.03 6.49
CA LYS A 111 -11.21 -14.88 5.08
C LYS A 111 -11.67 -13.48 4.66
N ALA A 112 -10.79 -12.50 4.78
CA ALA A 112 -10.98 -11.19 4.19
C ALA A 112 -10.98 -11.44 2.69
N ASP A 113 -12.17 -11.53 2.12
CA ASP A 113 -12.33 -11.68 0.69
C ASP A 113 -12.00 -10.32 0.09
N VAL A 114 -10.68 -10.05 -0.04
CA VAL A 114 -10.13 -8.79 -0.58
C VAL A 114 -10.74 -8.54 -1.96
N THR A 115 -11.03 -9.61 -2.71
CA THR A 115 -11.74 -9.55 -3.97
C THR A 115 -13.17 -9.04 -3.81
N ALA A 116 -13.91 -9.48 -2.79
CA ALA A 116 -15.25 -8.98 -2.49
C ALA A 116 -15.22 -7.51 -2.05
N SER A 117 -14.28 -7.12 -1.17
CA SER A 117 -14.12 -5.73 -0.71
C SER A 117 -13.71 -4.78 -1.86
N VAL A 118 -12.82 -5.22 -2.75
CA VAL A 118 -12.45 -4.46 -3.96
C VAL A 118 -13.63 -4.37 -4.91
N LYS A 119 -14.38 -5.46 -5.12
CA LYS A 119 -15.58 -5.47 -5.98
C LYS A 119 -16.69 -4.59 -5.43
N GLU A 120 -16.88 -4.58 -4.10
CA GLU A 120 -17.82 -3.70 -3.41
C GLU A 120 -17.41 -2.24 -3.57
N SER A 121 -16.13 -1.91 -3.34
CA SER A 121 -15.58 -0.56 -3.52
C SER A 121 -15.74 -0.07 -4.97
N VAL A 122 -15.42 -0.92 -5.94
CA VAL A 122 -15.60 -0.62 -7.38
C VAL A 122 -17.08 -0.47 -7.74
N SER A 123 -17.95 -1.31 -7.17
CA SER A 123 -19.40 -1.21 -7.40
C SER A 123 -20.02 0.04 -6.76
N ALA A 124 -19.53 0.47 -5.59
CA ALA A 124 -19.95 1.70 -4.93
C ALA A 124 -19.55 2.92 -5.76
N VAL A 125 -18.33 2.94 -6.31
CA VAL A 125 -17.87 3.99 -7.22
C VAL A 125 -18.67 3.98 -8.52
N LEU A 126 -18.90 2.81 -9.13
CA LEU A 126 -19.72 2.68 -10.33
C LEU A 126 -21.18 3.11 -10.10
N THR A 127 -21.75 2.80 -8.93
CA THR A 127 -23.11 3.20 -8.57
C THR A 127 -23.17 4.70 -8.31
N ALA A 128 -22.17 5.29 -7.65
CA ALA A 128 -22.06 6.73 -7.48
C ALA A 128 -21.92 7.46 -8.83
N LEU A 129 -21.23 6.87 -9.81
CA LEU A 129 -21.13 7.39 -11.18
C LEU A 129 -22.42 7.18 -11.99
N LYS A 130 -23.09 6.03 -11.83
CA LYS A 130 -24.37 5.70 -12.49
C LYS A 130 -25.54 6.51 -11.92
N ALA A 131 -25.49 6.83 -10.63
CA ALA A 131 -26.44 7.68 -9.92
C ALA A 131 -26.24 9.17 -10.22
N HIS A 132 -25.33 9.53 -11.14
CA HIS A 132 -25.30 10.83 -11.80
C HIS A 132 -25.95 10.72 -13.20
N PRO A 133 -27.31 10.66 -13.29
CA PRO A 133 -28.00 10.96 -14.52
C PRO A 133 -27.91 12.47 -14.79
N ASP A 134 -27.86 12.80 -16.06
CA ASP A 134 -27.67 14.12 -16.63
C ASP A 134 -28.33 15.26 -15.84
N GLY A 135 -27.57 16.33 -15.61
CA GLY A 135 -28.14 17.59 -15.18
C GLY A 135 -29.10 18.11 -16.25
N SER A 136 -30.40 18.15 -15.95
CA SER A 136 -31.27 19.31 -16.21
C SER A 136 -32.69 19.12 -15.68
N GLY A 137 -33.20 20.14 -14.98
CA GLY A 137 -34.63 20.46 -14.94
C GLY A 137 -35.27 20.57 -13.55
N GLY A 138 -35.35 21.79 -13.01
CA GLY A 138 -36.25 22.06 -11.88
C GLY A 138 -36.04 23.37 -11.14
N ALA A 139 -36.30 24.50 -11.81
CA ALA A 139 -36.67 25.73 -11.11
C ALA A 139 -37.97 25.52 -10.31
N GLY A 140 -38.06 26.17 -9.15
CA GLY A 140 -39.31 26.36 -8.41
C GLY A 140 -39.31 25.80 -6.99
N ARG A 141 -38.95 26.64 -6.02
CA ARG A 141 -39.85 27.22 -5.01
C ARG A 141 -39.08 28.22 -4.15
#